data_AF-A0A1F6WBF6-F1
#
_entry.id   AF-A0A1F6WBF6-F1
#
_cell.length_a   1.000
_cell.length_b   1.000
_cell.length_c   1.000
_cell.angle_alpha   90.00
_cell.angle_beta   90.00
_cell.angle_gamma   90.00
#
_symmetry.space_group_name_H-M   'P 1'
#
loop_
_entity.id
_entity.type
_entity.pdbx_description
1 polymer ?
#
loop_
_entity_poly.entity_id
_entity_poly.type
_entity_poly.pdbx_seq_one_letter_code
_entity_poly.pdbx_strand_id
1 'polypeptide(L)'
;MTNSLERNIASLWGLGEKTKFPGTLASFVCLIFSFLSYYFFDEKIHTILFFIFLILGYWAIHVIHKSNEPKDYSWIVIDEWIGMWLASFFLFESDFTLVAKIWVAIGVFVIFRIIDIIKFIPPINIIDKKKEQTAISVILDDIIAGCYSYAVLMIAFGFYNISFIYSSFLILLPAIIANMTPVLLGRIRKFSRPMNEEIFGKNKTWRGFLGGIFAGTLSYPLLLETNFIHVAQNENFIFLLGFLLSFGALTGDLVKSYFKRKIGIKEGEGWVPWDQIDYVLGAIIATYFIYDYSFKNIVLMLIIGGIMSALAHRFAYLIKIINTKW
;
A
#
# COMPACT_ATOMS: atom_id res chain seq x y z
N MET A 1 -13.74 10.80 29.13
CA MET A 1 -14.54 9.61 28.79
C MET A 1 -14.44 9.45 27.29
N THR A 2 -13.78 8.42 26.79
CA THR A 2 -13.88 8.06 25.37
C THR A 2 -15.37 7.83 25.05
N ASN A 3 -15.86 8.44 23.97
CA ASN A 3 -17.20 8.18 23.45
C ASN A 3 -17.37 6.66 23.23
N SER A 4 -18.61 6.20 23.29
CA SER A 4 -18.91 4.78 23.08
C SER A 4 -18.43 4.28 21.72
N LEU A 5 -18.36 5.15 20.71
CA LEU A 5 -18.09 4.78 19.31
C LEU A 5 -16.67 4.26 19.06
N GLU A 6 -15.62 4.96 19.48
CA GLU A 6 -14.24 4.51 19.27
C GLU A 6 -13.95 3.21 20.01
N ARG A 7 -14.50 3.05 21.22
CA ARG A 7 -14.35 1.82 22.01
C ARG A 7 -15.06 0.66 21.33
N ASN A 8 -16.26 0.91 20.80
CA ASN A 8 -17.00 -0.08 20.04
C ASN A 8 -16.28 -0.48 18.74
N ILE A 9 -15.69 0.47 18.02
CA ILE A 9 -14.91 0.16 16.82
C ILE A 9 -13.66 -0.66 17.19
N ALA A 10 -12.86 -0.21 18.16
CA ALA A 10 -11.63 -0.88 18.56
C ALA A 10 -11.84 -2.28 19.17
N SER A 11 -12.96 -2.49 19.88
CA SER A 11 -13.32 -3.79 20.47
C SER A 11 -14.19 -4.67 19.58
N LEU A 12 -14.52 -4.23 18.35
CA LEU A 12 -15.49 -4.88 17.46
C LEU A 12 -16.85 -5.13 18.11
N TRP A 13 -17.50 -4.06 18.60
CA TRP A 13 -18.76 -4.06 19.33
C TRP A 13 -18.74 -4.96 20.58
N GLY A 14 -17.68 -4.82 21.38
CA GLY A 14 -17.49 -5.54 22.64
C GLY A 14 -17.06 -7.00 22.47
N LEU A 15 -16.66 -7.44 21.28
CA LEU A 15 -16.12 -8.78 21.06
C LEU A 15 -14.81 -8.99 21.82
N GLY A 16 -13.91 -7.98 21.78
CA GLY A 16 -12.63 -7.98 22.48
C GLY A 16 -12.73 -7.98 24.01
N GLU A 17 -13.93 -7.76 24.57
CA GLU A 17 -14.16 -7.73 26.02
C GLU A 17 -14.75 -9.04 26.58
N LYS A 18 -15.16 -9.97 25.71
CA LYS A 18 -15.97 -11.15 26.09
C LYS A 18 -15.17 -12.39 26.48
N THR A 19 -13.85 -12.37 26.38
CA THR A 19 -13.01 -13.60 26.40
C THR A 19 -11.61 -13.32 26.94
N LYS A 20 -10.94 -14.37 27.42
CA LYS A 20 -9.51 -14.34 27.81
C LYS A 20 -8.55 -14.33 26.61
N PHE A 21 -9.02 -14.72 25.43
CA PHE A 21 -8.27 -14.75 24.17
C PHE A 21 -8.98 -13.89 23.11
N PRO A 22 -9.05 -12.57 23.32
CA PRO A 22 -9.85 -11.67 22.50
C PRO A 22 -9.36 -11.59 21.05
N GLY A 23 -8.04 -11.55 20.80
CA GLY A 23 -7.46 -11.55 19.45
C GLY A 23 -7.84 -12.79 18.62
N THR A 24 -7.77 -13.99 19.23
CA THR A 24 -8.21 -15.23 18.57
C THR A 24 -9.69 -15.20 18.18
N LEU A 25 -10.55 -14.69 19.05
CA LEU A 25 -11.98 -14.56 18.75
C LEU A 25 -12.22 -13.55 17.63
N ALA A 26 -11.55 -12.40 17.66
CA ALA A 26 -11.64 -11.38 16.62
C ALA A 26 -11.18 -11.91 15.26
N SER A 27 -10.05 -12.61 15.22
CA SER A 27 -9.52 -13.25 14.00
C SER A 27 -10.46 -14.34 13.47
N PHE A 28 -11.09 -15.12 14.35
CA PHE A 28 -12.06 -16.15 13.95
C PHE A 28 -13.35 -15.56 13.39
N VAL A 29 -13.87 -14.49 14.01
CA VAL A 29 -15.02 -13.77 13.45
C VAL A 29 -14.62 -13.12 12.12
N CYS A 30 -13.43 -12.51 12.04
CA CYS A 30 -12.89 -11.94 10.80
C CYS A 30 -12.83 -12.98 9.68
N LEU A 31 -12.39 -14.21 9.94
CA LEU A 31 -12.39 -15.32 8.98
C LEU A 31 -13.77 -15.49 8.31
N ILE A 32 -14.84 -15.48 9.11
CA ILE A 32 -16.21 -15.65 8.59
C ILE A 32 -16.56 -14.46 7.69
N PHE A 33 -16.33 -13.24 8.15
CA PHE A 33 -16.69 -12.03 7.39
C PHE A 33 -15.85 -11.85 6.13
N SER A 34 -14.55 -12.16 6.19
CA SER A 34 -13.68 -12.07 5.03
C SER A 34 -14.01 -13.15 4.00
N PHE A 35 -14.35 -14.37 4.43
CA PHE A 35 -14.85 -15.43 3.55
C PHE A 35 -16.20 -15.08 2.91
N LEU A 36 -17.12 -14.48 3.67
CA LEU A 36 -18.39 -13.98 3.13
C LEU A 36 -18.14 -12.86 2.11
N SER A 37 -17.22 -11.93 2.41
CA SER A 37 -16.85 -10.88 1.47
C SER A 37 -16.29 -11.47 0.19
N TYR A 38 -15.42 -12.47 0.30
CA TYR A 38 -14.86 -13.19 -0.82
C TYR A 38 -15.92 -13.95 -1.65
N TYR A 39 -16.91 -14.55 -0.99
CA TYR A 39 -17.92 -15.37 -1.64
C TYR A 39 -19.00 -14.54 -2.36
N PHE A 40 -19.42 -13.42 -1.76
CA PHE A 40 -20.52 -12.59 -2.26
C PHE A 40 -20.06 -11.36 -3.05
N PHE A 41 -18.82 -10.91 -2.86
CA PHE A 41 -18.30 -9.70 -3.50
C PHE A 41 -16.98 -9.98 -4.23
N ASP A 42 -16.58 -9.05 -5.08
CA ASP A 42 -15.31 -9.11 -5.79
C ASP A 42 -14.14 -8.61 -4.93
N GLU A 43 -12.93 -8.77 -5.46
CA GLU A 43 -11.69 -8.33 -4.82
C GLU A 43 -11.66 -6.80 -4.60
N LYS A 44 -12.37 -6.02 -5.44
CA LYS A 44 -12.46 -4.57 -5.30
C LYS A 44 -13.21 -4.17 -4.05
N ILE A 45 -14.40 -4.73 -3.83
CA ILE A 45 -15.18 -4.47 -2.61
C ILE A 45 -14.39 -4.94 -1.38
N HIS A 46 -13.74 -6.10 -1.45
CA HIS A 46 -12.90 -6.61 -0.37
C HIS A 46 -11.76 -5.65 0.00
N THR A 47 -11.14 -5.02 -1.00
CA THR A 47 -10.10 -3.99 -0.82
C THR A 47 -10.65 -2.71 -0.21
N ILE A 48 -11.81 -2.24 -0.67
CA ILE A 48 -12.46 -1.04 -0.12
C ILE A 48 -12.76 -1.27 1.37
N LEU A 49 -13.31 -2.44 1.73
CA LEU A 49 -13.58 -2.80 3.12
C LEU A 49 -12.30 -2.83 3.96
N PHE A 50 -11.20 -3.39 3.45
CA PHE A 50 -9.90 -3.36 4.12
C PHE A 50 -9.47 -1.92 4.47
N PHE A 51 -9.54 -0.99 3.53
CA PHE A 51 -9.18 0.42 3.78
C PHE A 51 -10.16 1.12 4.74
N ILE A 52 -11.44 0.80 4.70
CA ILE A 52 -12.42 1.30 5.67
C ILE A 52 -12.04 0.84 7.08
N PHE A 53 -11.76 -0.46 7.27
CA PHE A 53 -11.33 -1.00 8.57
C PHE A 53 -10.01 -0.36 9.02
N LEU A 54 -9.06 -0.17 8.11
CA LEU A 54 -7.79 0.49 8.42
C LEU A 54 -7.98 1.92 8.92
N ILE A 55 -8.80 2.72 8.23
CA ILE A 55 -9.07 4.13 8.59
C ILE A 55 -9.82 4.19 9.94
N LEU A 56 -10.86 3.37 10.11
CA LEU A 56 -11.65 3.33 11.33
C LEU A 56 -10.83 2.83 12.52
N GLY A 57 -10.01 1.79 12.32
CA GLY A 57 -9.11 1.24 13.33
C GLY A 57 -8.06 2.24 13.75
N TYR A 58 -7.39 2.89 12.79
CA TYR A 58 -6.41 3.95 13.09
C TYR A 58 -7.06 5.08 13.89
N TRP A 59 -8.21 5.58 13.43
CA TRP A 59 -8.93 6.65 14.10
C TRP A 59 -9.33 6.25 15.53
N ALA A 60 -9.92 5.08 15.71
CA ALA A 60 -10.39 4.61 17.01
C ALA A 60 -9.23 4.46 18.01
N ILE A 61 -8.16 3.75 17.63
CA ILE A 61 -6.99 3.57 18.49
C ILE A 61 -6.32 4.90 18.79
N HIS A 62 -6.20 5.80 17.79
CA HIS A 62 -5.62 7.13 18.00
C HIS A 62 -6.41 7.96 19.02
N VAL A 63 -7.74 7.96 18.94
CA VAL A 63 -8.60 8.67 19.92
C VAL A 63 -8.47 8.05 21.32
N ILE A 64 -8.43 6.72 21.42
CA ILE A 64 -8.29 6.01 22.71
C ILE A 64 -6.93 6.31 23.36
N HIS A 65 -5.82 6.22 22.60
CA HIS A 65 -4.47 6.47 23.11
C HIS A 65 -4.18 7.95 23.37
N LYS A 66 -4.88 8.87 22.71
CA LYS A 66 -4.80 10.30 23.01
C LYS A 66 -5.57 10.67 24.28
N SER A 67 -6.68 9.97 24.54
CA SER A 67 -7.57 10.25 25.67
C SER A 67 -7.18 9.53 26.97
N ASN A 68 -6.31 8.53 26.88
CA ASN A 68 -5.83 7.71 27.99
C ASN A 68 -4.30 7.60 27.97
N GLU A 69 -3.69 7.00 29.00
CA GLU A 69 -2.28 6.64 28.93
C GLU A 69 -2.04 5.60 27.81
N PRO A 70 -1.07 5.82 26.91
CA PRO A 70 -0.73 4.84 25.87
C PRO A 70 -0.28 3.53 26.53
N LYS A 71 -1.17 2.53 26.47
CA LYS A 71 -0.96 1.18 27.01
C LYS A 71 -1.41 0.18 25.97
N ASP A 72 -0.83 -1.00 26.06
CA ASP A 72 -1.31 -2.15 25.31
C ASP A 72 -2.61 -2.66 25.95
N TYR A 73 -3.73 -2.39 25.29
CA TYR A 73 -5.05 -2.77 25.77
C TYR A 73 -5.48 -4.07 25.12
N SER A 74 -5.51 -5.16 25.88
CA SER A 74 -5.87 -6.49 25.37
C SER A 74 -7.28 -6.60 24.76
N TRP A 75 -8.16 -5.63 25.00
CA TRP A 75 -9.51 -5.60 24.41
C TRP A 75 -9.58 -4.87 23.06
N ILE A 76 -8.53 -4.16 22.65
CA ILE A 76 -8.37 -3.64 21.29
C ILE A 76 -8.03 -4.85 20.42
N VAL A 77 -8.87 -5.09 19.41
CA VAL A 77 -8.78 -6.26 18.53
C VAL A 77 -9.11 -5.93 17.06
N ILE A 78 -9.18 -4.64 16.74
CA ILE A 78 -9.43 -4.20 15.35
C ILE A 78 -8.17 -4.29 14.48
N ASP A 79 -6.99 -4.13 15.08
CA ASP A 79 -5.69 -4.53 14.54
C ASP A 79 -5.70 -5.98 14.06
N GLU A 80 -6.18 -6.90 14.91
CA GLU A 80 -6.27 -8.33 14.62
C GLU A 80 -7.20 -8.61 13.43
N TRP A 81 -8.30 -7.87 13.36
CA TRP A 81 -9.22 -7.90 12.23
C TRP A 81 -8.56 -7.40 10.95
N ILE A 82 -7.84 -6.27 11.00
CA ILE A 82 -7.15 -5.69 9.84
C ILE A 82 -6.09 -6.66 9.30
N GLY A 83 -5.27 -7.24 10.18
CA GLY A 83 -4.22 -8.20 9.80
C GLY A 83 -4.79 -9.48 9.18
N MET A 84 -5.80 -10.06 9.80
CA MET A 84 -6.47 -11.27 9.29
C MET A 84 -7.21 -11.01 7.97
N TRP A 85 -7.86 -9.85 7.83
CA TRP A 85 -8.50 -9.45 6.58
C TRP A 85 -7.48 -9.33 5.45
N LEU A 86 -6.31 -8.75 5.72
CA LEU A 86 -5.21 -8.68 4.76
C LEU A 86 -4.74 -10.09 4.35
N ALA A 87 -4.54 -11.00 5.30
CA ALA A 87 -4.14 -12.38 4.98
C ALA A 87 -5.16 -13.09 4.06
N SER A 88 -6.46 -12.74 4.17
CA SER A 88 -7.54 -13.37 3.42
C SER A 88 -7.60 -12.99 1.93
N PHE A 89 -6.84 -12.00 1.47
CA PHE A 89 -6.68 -11.73 0.02
C PHE A 89 -6.19 -12.94 -0.76
N PHE A 90 -5.50 -13.88 -0.10
CA PHE A 90 -5.07 -15.13 -0.72
C PHE A 90 -6.23 -15.95 -1.31
N LEU A 91 -7.45 -15.80 -0.80
CA LEU A 91 -8.62 -16.50 -1.33
C LEU A 91 -8.94 -16.13 -2.80
N PHE A 92 -8.50 -14.96 -3.26
CA PHE A 92 -8.70 -14.49 -4.64
C PHE A 92 -7.64 -15.00 -5.63
N GLU A 93 -6.57 -15.65 -5.17
CA GLU A 93 -5.44 -16.01 -6.02
C GLU A 93 -5.69 -17.22 -6.93
N SER A 94 -6.78 -17.97 -6.71
CA SER A 94 -7.03 -19.20 -7.47
C SER A 94 -8.47 -19.67 -7.52
N ASP A 95 -8.76 -20.40 -8.58
CA ASP A 95 -10.04 -21.05 -8.85
C ASP A 95 -10.16 -22.41 -8.14
N PHE A 96 -9.92 -22.41 -6.83
CA PHE A 96 -10.18 -23.58 -6.00
C PHE A 96 -11.68 -23.96 -6.00
N THR A 97 -11.98 -25.23 -5.76
CA THR A 97 -13.36 -25.65 -5.44
C THR A 97 -13.82 -24.99 -4.14
N LEU A 98 -15.14 -24.85 -3.93
CA LEU A 98 -15.68 -24.24 -2.70
C LEU A 98 -15.15 -24.94 -1.44
N VAL A 99 -15.08 -26.28 -1.45
CA VAL A 99 -14.54 -27.07 -0.33
C VAL A 99 -13.07 -26.73 -0.08
N ALA A 100 -12.26 -26.64 -1.13
CA ALA A 100 -10.86 -26.24 -1.00
C ALA A 100 -10.72 -24.80 -0.47
N LYS A 101 -11.60 -23.87 -0.88
CA LYS A 101 -11.61 -22.47 -0.40
C LYS A 101 -11.89 -22.38 1.10
N ILE A 102 -12.80 -23.20 1.63
CA ILE A 102 -13.05 -23.28 3.07
C ILE A 102 -11.79 -23.74 3.82
N TRP A 103 -11.12 -24.79 3.34
CA TRP A 103 -9.88 -25.26 3.95
C TRP A 103 -8.74 -24.24 3.85
N VAL A 104 -8.62 -23.54 2.72
CA VAL A 104 -7.66 -22.45 2.55
C VAL A 104 -7.96 -21.32 3.52
N ALA A 105 -9.23 -20.93 3.71
CA ALA A 105 -9.62 -19.89 4.65
C ALA A 105 -9.24 -20.26 6.11
N ILE A 106 -9.48 -21.53 6.50
CA ILE A 106 -9.01 -22.05 7.80
C ILE A 106 -7.48 -22.00 7.88
N GLY A 107 -6.78 -22.37 6.80
CA GLY A 107 -5.33 -22.28 6.70
C GLY A 107 -4.80 -20.84 6.87
N VAL A 108 -5.44 -19.86 6.23
CA VAL A 108 -5.16 -18.42 6.40
C VAL A 108 -5.25 -18.04 7.87
N PHE A 109 -6.35 -18.41 8.55
CA PHE A 109 -6.54 -18.12 9.96
C PHE A 109 -5.45 -18.74 10.84
N VAL A 110 -5.14 -20.03 10.63
CA VAL A 110 -4.12 -20.74 11.41
C VAL A 110 -2.73 -20.11 11.22
N ILE A 111 -2.32 -19.86 9.97
CA ILE A 111 -1.02 -19.28 9.65
C ILE A 111 -0.90 -17.87 10.22
N PHE A 112 -1.94 -17.05 10.05
CA PHE A 112 -2.00 -15.70 10.63
C PHE A 112 -1.81 -15.72 12.14
N ARG A 113 -2.58 -16.55 12.86
CA ARG A 113 -2.45 -16.63 14.32
C ARG A 113 -1.09 -17.17 14.77
N ILE A 114 -0.48 -18.10 14.05
CA ILE A 114 0.87 -18.58 14.39
C ILE A 114 1.88 -17.43 14.26
N ILE A 115 1.84 -16.67 13.16
CA ILE A 115 2.78 -15.57 12.92
C ILE A 115 2.56 -14.43 13.91
N ASP A 116 1.31 -14.03 14.10
CA ASP A 116 0.92 -12.97 15.02
C ASP A 116 1.22 -13.32 16.48
N ILE A 117 1.00 -14.56 16.95
CA ILE A 117 1.30 -14.89 18.35
C ILE A 117 2.81 -15.00 18.60
N ILE A 118 3.57 -15.55 17.64
CA ILE A 118 5.00 -15.81 17.84
C ILE A 118 5.84 -14.54 17.61
N LYS A 119 5.43 -13.64 16.72
CA LYS A 119 6.10 -12.34 16.42
C LYS A 119 7.63 -12.45 16.23
N PHE A 120 8.16 -13.57 15.73
CA PHE A 120 9.62 -13.79 15.69
C PHE A 120 10.34 -13.13 14.50
N ILE A 121 9.61 -12.74 13.45
CA ILE A 121 10.17 -12.28 12.18
C ILE A 121 10.38 -10.75 12.18
N PRO A 122 11.55 -10.20 11.82
CA PRO A 122 11.74 -8.76 11.68
C PRO A 122 11.00 -8.18 10.47
N PRO A 123 10.33 -7.01 10.56
CA PRO A 123 10.47 -6.02 11.63
C PRO A 123 9.42 -6.10 12.75
N ILE A 124 8.50 -7.08 12.75
CA ILE A 124 7.50 -7.25 13.82
C ILE A 124 8.19 -7.30 15.18
N ASN A 125 9.23 -8.13 15.29
CA ASN A 125 9.99 -8.30 16.53
C ASN A 125 10.75 -7.05 17.00
N ILE A 126 10.97 -6.05 16.13
CA ILE A 126 11.62 -4.78 16.45
C ILE A 126 10.58 -3.75 16.88
N ILE A 127 9.43 -3.70 16.19
CA ILE A 127 8.33 -2.79 16.51
C ILE A 127 7.79 -3.10 17.89
N ASP A 128 7.52 -4.38 18.16
CA ASP A 128 7.04 -4.88 19.46
C ASP A 128 8.00 -4.49 20.62
N LYS A 129 9.31 -4.61 20.39
CA LYS A 129 10.33 -4.26 21.39
C LYS A 129 10.42 -2.76 21.71
N LYS A 130 10.02 -1.87 20.81
CA LYS A 130 10.13 -0.41 21.00
C LYS A 130 9.12 0.14 22.01
N LYS A 131 8.08 -0.62 22.38
CA LYS A 131 7.06 -0.28 23.39
C LYS A 131 6.30 1.04 23.21
N GLU A 132 6.54 1.79 22.13
CA GLU A 132 5.73 2.97 21.79
C GLU A 132 4.36 2.50 21.32
N GLN A 133 3.34 2.67 22.17
CA GLN A 133 1.96 2.26 21.91
C GLN A 133 1.21 3.35 21.14
N THR A 134 1.59 3.55 19.88
CA THR A 134 0.89 4.45 18.96
C THR A 134 -0.13 3.65 18.14
N ALA A 135 -1.16 4.31 17.62
CA ALA A 135 -2.11 3.65 16.70
C ALA A 135 -1.42 3.04 15.47
N ILE A 136 -0.29 3.62 15.03
CA ILE A 136 0.48 3.10 13.90
C ILE A 136 1.17 1.81 14.30
N SER A 137 1.86 1.77 15.43
CA SER A 137 2.62 0.58 15.85
C SER A 137 1.73 -0.62 16.16
N VAL A 138 0.55 -0.39 16.74
CA VAL A 138 -0.46 -1.43 17.06
C VAL A 138 -1.18 -1.99 15.83
N ILE A 139 -1.30 -1.22 14.75
CA ILE A 139 -1.91 -1.76 13.52
C ILE A 139 -0.84 -2.38 12.62
N LEU A 140 0.37 -1.81 12.65
CA LEU A 140 1.44 -2.18 11.73
C LEU A 140 1.98 -3.58 12.01
N ASP A 141 2.08 -4.00 13.27
CA ASP A 141 2.52 -5.36 13.62
C ASP A 141 1.58 -6.44 13.03
N ASP A 142 0.26 -6.25 13.15
CA ASP A 142 -0.74 -7.19 12.63
C ASP A 142 -0.86 -7.12 11.10
N ILE A 143 -0.70 -5.94 10.50
CA ILE A 143 -0.56 -5.80 9.04
C ILE A 143 0.65 -6.60 8.55
N ILE A 144 1.80 -6.48 9.21
CA ILE A 144 2.99 -7.23 8.79
C ILE A 144 2.76 -8.74 8.97
N ALA A 145 2.09 -9.17 10.05
CA ALA A 145 1.74 -10.58 10.25
C ALA A 145 0.81 -11.09 9.13
N GLY A 146 -0.17 -10.29 8.73
CA GLY A 146 -1.04 -10.56 7.58
C GLY A 146 -0.26 -10.67 6.27
N CYS A 147 0.66 -9.74 6.01
CA CYS A 147 1.53 -9.78 4.83
C CYS A 147 2.39 -11.05 4.79
N TYR A 148 2.97 -11.46 5.92
CA TYR A 148 3.74 -12.71 5.99
C TYR A 148 2.86 -13.93 5.76
N SER A 149 1.64 -13.94 6.28
CA SER A 149 0.70 -15.04 6.08
C SER A 149 0.32 -15.20 4.61
N TYR A 150 -0.01 -14.10 3.96
CA TYR A 150 -0.24 -14.07 2.52
C TYR A 150 0.99 -14.56 1.74
N ALA A 151 2.19 -14.06 2.05
CA ALA A 151 3.43 -14.47 1.37
C ALA A 151 3.76 -15.96 1.55
N VAL A 152 3.58 -16.51 2.76
CA VAL A 152 3.78 -17.93 3.05
C VAL A 152 2.85 -18.79 2.21
N LEU A 153 1.57 -18.41 2.11
CA LEU A 153 0.59 -19.11 1.29
C LEU A 153 0.93 -19.01 -0.21
N MET A 154 1.33 -17.84 -0.68
CA MET A 154 1.79 -17.64 -2.06
C MET A 154 2.95 -18.56 -2.44
N ILE A 155 3.94 -18.71 -1.54
CA ILE A 155 5.08 -19.61 -1.73
C ILE A 155 4.62 -21.07 -1.68
N ALA A 156 3.81 -21.44 -0.68
CA ALA A 156 3.33 -22.81 -0.48
C ALA A 156 2.53 -23.34 -1.68
N PHE A 157 1.75 -22.48 -2.32
CA PHE A 157 0.94 -22.83 -3.50
C PHE A 157 1.62 -22.53 -4.84
N GLY A 158 2.86 -22.02 -4.83
CA GLY A 158 3.65 -21.85 -6.05
C GLY A 158 3.25 -20.67 -6.93
N PHE A 159 2.59 -19.65 -6.38
CA PHE A 159 2.10 -18.49 -7.14
C PHE A 159 3.18 -17.43 -7.41
N TYR A 160 4.33 -17.84 -7.92
CA TYR A 160 5.41 -16.97 -8.39
C TYR A 160 5.54 -17.08 -9.91
N ASN A 161 4.89 -16.17 -10.65
CA ASN A 161 4.93 -16.20 -12.11
C ASN A 161 5.77 -15.03 -12.67
N ILE A 162 6.84 -15.34 -13.39
CA ILE A 162 7.72 -14.34 -14.02
C ILE A 162 6.93 -13.43 -14.97
N SER A 163 6.00 -14.00 -15.74
CA SER A 163 5.12 -13.24 -16.64
C SER A 163 4.26 -12.23 -15.88
N PHE A 164 3.88 -12.55 -14.63
CA PHE A 164 3.09 -11.66 -13.78
C PHE A 164 3.92 -10.53 -13.17
N ILE A 165 5.18 -10.79 -12.81
CA ILE A 165 6.13 -9.74 -12.41
C ILE A 165 6.36 -8.78 -13.57
N TYR A 166 6.56 -9.34 -14.77
CA TYR A 166 6.76 -8.59 -16.00
C TYR A 166 5.56 -7.69 -16.34
N SER A 167 4.33 -8.22 -16.30
CA SER A 167 3.13 -7.42 -16.54
C SER A 167 2.94 -6.32 -15.50
N SER A 168 3.19 -6.61 -14.21
CA SER A 168 3.12 -5.62 -13.12
C SER A 168 4.13 -4.48 -13.32
N PHE A 169 5.35 -4.79 -13.77
CA PHE A 169 6.35 -3.78 -14.12
C PHE A 169 5.89 -2.90 -15.29
N LEU A 170 5.35 -3.50 -16.35
CA LEU A 170 4.92 -2.77 -17.54
C LEU A 170 3.75 -1.84 -17.28
N ILE A 171 2.77 -2.23 -16.45
CA ILE A 171 1.67 -1.37 -16.03
C ILE A 171 2.20 -0.16 -15.25
N LEU A 172 3.23 -0.35 -14.43
CA LEU A 172 3.84 0.70 -13.61
C LEU A 172 4.78 1.62 -14.41
N LEU A 173 5.24 1.19 -15.59
CA LEU A 173 6.28 1.87 -16.35
C LEU A 173 5.94 3.33 -16.71
N PRO A 174 4.72 3.70 -17.13
CA PRO A 174 4.35 5.11 -17.33
C PRO A 174 4.51 5.98 -16.08
N ALA A 175 4.14 5.45 -14.91
CA ALA A 175 4.29 6.14 -13.64
C ALA A 175 5.78 6.31 -13.27
N ILE A 176 6.62 5.30 -13.54
CA ILE A 176 8.08 5.38 -13.35
C ILE A 176 8.66 6.48 -14.25
N ILE A 177 8.31 6.48 -15.54
CA ILE A 177 8.77 7.48 -16.52
C ILE A 177 8.33 8.88 -16.08
N ALA A 178 7.07 9.04 -15.68
CA ALA A 178 6.55 10.32 -15.19
C ALA A 178 7.34 10.82 -13.98
N ASN A 179 7.62 9.97 -12.99
CA ASN A 179 8.34 10.33 -11.77
C ASN A 179 9.83 10.66 -12.02
N MET A 180 10.48 10.02 -13.00
CA MET A 180 11.88 10.29 -13.36
C MET A 180 12.05 11.57 -14.20
N THR A 181 11.03 11.93 -14.98
CA THR A 181 11.09 13.04 -15.94
C THR A 181 11.46 14.40 -15.30
N PRO A 182 10.93 14.82 -14.13
CA PRO A 182 11.34 16.06 -13.47
C PRO A 182 12.85 16.20 -13.26
N VAL A 183 13.53 15.10 -12.93
CA VAL A 183 14.98 15.06 -12.71
C VAL A 183 15.72 15.26 -14.04
N LEU A 184 15.30 14.56 -15.09
CA LEU A 184 15.90 14.65 -16.42
C LEU A 184 15.72 16.04 -17.06
N LEU A 185 14.57 16.67 -16.86
CA LEU A 185 14.29 18.03 -17.34
C LEU A 185 14.92 19.12 -16.46
N GLY A 186 15.65 18.76 -15.39
CA GLY A 186 16.24 19.67 -14.41
C GLY A 186 17.00 20.86 -15.02
N ARG A 187 17.72 20.61 -16.13
CA ARG A 187 18.57 21.60 -16.82
C ARG A 187 17.81 22.58 -17.72
N ILE A 188 16.54 22.32 -18.03
CA ILE A 188 15.75 23.15 -18.96
C ILE A 188 15.10 24.31 -18.20
N ARG A 189 15.43 25.57 -18.51
CA ARG A 189 14.93 26.75 -17.77
C ARG A 189 13.45 27.09 -18.02
N LYS A 190 12.84 26.60 -19.10
CA LYS A 190 11.44 26.91 -19.43
C LYS A 190 10.48 26.27 -18.43
N PHE A 191 9.49 27.03 -17.95
CA PHE A 191 8.51 26.60 -16.94
C PHE A 191 9.10 26.06 -15.62
N SER A 192 10.36 26.37 -15.29
CA SER A 192 11.04 25.87 -14.09
C SER A 192 10.58 26.54 -12.78
N ARG A 193 9.51 27.35 -12.82
CA ARG A 193 8.97 27.99 -11.62
C ARG A 193 8.36 26.92 -10.69
N PRO A 194 8.61 27.00 -9.37
CA PRO A 194 7.96 26.12 -8.40
C PRO A 194 6.42 26.25 -8.48
N MET A 195 5.71 25.16 -8.22
CA MET A 195 4.24 25.17 -8.15
C MET A 195 3.76 25.92 -6.91
N ASN A 196 4.37 25.60 -5.76
CA ASN A 196 4.22 26.33 -4.51
C ASN A 196 5.37 25.94 -3.57
N GLU A 197 6.24 26.90 -3.24
CA GLU A 197 7.45 26.64 -2.42
C GLU A 197 7.11 26.26 -0.98
N GLU A 198 6.09 26.89 -0.38
CA GLU A 198 5.70 26.65 1.01
C GLU A 198 5.04 25.28 1.20
N ILE A 199 4.21 24.88 0.23
CA ILE A 199 3.41 23.65 0.30
C ILE A 199 4.22 22.45 -0.18
N PHE A 200 5.01 22.57 -1.25
CA PHE A 200 5.64 21.42 -1.91
C PHE A 200 7.17 21.45 -1.94
N GLY A 201 7.80 22.62 -1.73
CA GLY A 201 9.24 22.82 -1.92
C GLY A 201 9.60 23.37 -3.31
N LYS A 202 10.83 23.85 -3.45
CA LYS A 202 11.30 24.58 -4.65
C LYS A 202 11.49 23.66 -5.86
N ASN A 203 11.80 22.39 -5.65
CA ASN A 203 12.07 21.42 -6.69
C ASN A 203 10.80 20.90 -7.37
N LYS A 204 9.61 21.15 -6.80
CA LYS A 204 8.32 20.77 -7.40
C LYS A 204 7.85 21.84 -8.37
N THR A 205 8.29 21.73 -9.63
CA THR A 205 8.12 22.74 -10.68
C THR A 205 7.03 22.37 -11.70
N TRP A 206 6.41 23.38 -12.31
CA TRP A 206 5.44 23.16 -13.39
C TRP A 206 6.03 22.41 -14.59
N ARG A 207 7.29 22.70 -14.94
CA ARG A 207 8.05 21.96 -15.96
C ARG A 207 8.13 20.47 -15.63
N GLY A 208 8.51 20.12 -14.41
CA GLY A 208 8.62 18.73 -13.99
C GLY A 208 7.27 18.03 -14.04
N PHE A 209 6.25 18.67 -13.46
CA PHE A 209 4.90 18.11 -13.40
C PHE A 209 4.28 17.89 -14.79
N LEU A 210 4.20 18.93 -15.62
CA LEU A 210 3.62 18.82 -16.97
C LEU A 210 4.46 17.96 -17.89
N GLY A 211 5.79 18.05 -17.80
CA GLY A 211 6.71 17.24 -18.59
C GLY A 211 6.60 15.76 -18.27
N GLY A 212 6.49 15.39 -16.99
CA GLY A 212 6.32 14.00 -16.57
C GLY A 212 4.96 13.43 -16.93
N ILE A 213 3.87 14.21 -16.80
CA ILE A 213 2.54 13.79 -17.30
C ILE A 213 2.64 13.48 -18.79
N PHE A 214 3.21 14.40 -19.58
CA PHE A 214 3.34 14.23 -21.02
C PHE A 214 4.17 13.00 -21.39
N ALA A 215 5.37 12.86 -20.82
CA ALA A 215 6.27 11.74 -21.10
C ALA A 215 5.67 10.38 -20.72
N GLY A 216 5.06 10.28 -19.53
CA GLY A 216 4.41 9.05 -19.09
C GLY A 216 3.18 8.72 -19.92
N THR A 217 2.33 9.70 -20.25
CA THR A 217 1.14 9.48 -21.10
C THR A 217 1.51 8.90 -22.45
N LEU A 218 2.55 9.43 -23.11
CA LEU A 218 3.00 8.93 -24.41
C LEU A 218 3.71 7.57 -24.32
N SER A 219 4.30 7.23 -23.17
CA SER A 219 4.98 5.95 -23.01
C SER A 219 4.02 4.75 -23.06
N TYR A 220 2.77 4.90 -22.60
CA TYR A 220 1.85 3.77 -22.52
C TYR A 220 1.39 3.23 -23.89
N PRO A 221 0.96 4.06 -24.86
CA PRO A 221 0.71 3.61 -26.24
C PRO A 221 1.93 2.94 -26.89
N LEU A 222 3.13 3.50 -26.72
CA LEU A 222 4.37 2.96 -27.30
C LEU A 222 4.69 1.55 -26.77
N LEU A 223 4.35 1.25 -25.52
CA LEU A 223 4.53 -0.08 -24.93
C LEU A 223 3.54 -1.11 -25.50
N LEU A 224 2.38 -0.68 -26.00
CA LEU A 224 1.41 -1.55 -26.65
C LEU A 224 1.83 -1.85 -28.10
N GLU A 225 2.33 -0.86 -28.84
CA GLU A 225 2.80 -1.04 -30.22
C GLU A 225 3.97 -2.03 -30.34
N THR A 226 4.75 -2.18 -29.27
CA THR A 226 5.95 -3.04 -29.23
C THR A 226 5.64 -4.49 -28.85
N ASN A 227 4.36 -4.86 -28.66
CA ASN A 227 3.91 -6.18 -28.18
C ASN A 227 4.51 -6.61 -26.82
N PHE A 228 5.11 -5.70 -26.06
CA PHE A 228 5.58 -6.00 -24.70
C PHE A 228 4.40 -6.19 -23.73
N ILE A 229 3.27 -5.54 -24.03
CA ILE A 229 2.06 -5.58 -23.24
C ILE A 229 0.95 -6.31 -24.01
N HIS A 230 0.56 -7.51 -23.57
CA HIS A 230 -0.77 -8.07 -23.85
C HIS A 230 -1.71 -7.67 -22.70
N VAL A 231 -1.93 -6.36 -22.51
CA VAL A 231 -2.90 -5.92 -21.50
C VAL A 231 -4.27 -6.22 -22.06
N ALA A 232 -5.01 -7.06 -21.33
CA ALA A 232 -6.37 -7.50 -21.61
C ALA A 232 -7.41 -6.37 -21.45
N GLN A 233 -7.07 -5.12 -21.78
CA GLN A 233 -7.95 -3.98 -21.61
C GLN A 233 -8.31 -3.32 -22.94
N ASN A 234 -9.50 -2.73 -22.92
CA ASN A 234 -10.14 -2.05 -24.02
C ASN A 234 -9.23 -0.93 -24.57
N GLU A 235 -8.81 -1.07 -25.83
CA GLU A 235 -7.92 -0.14 -26.54
C GLU A 235 -8.43 1.33 -26.52
N ASN A 236 -9.72 1.52 -26.28
CA ASN A 236 -10.35 2.83 -26.18
C ASN A 236 -9.83 3.72 -25.03
N PHE A 237 -9.17 3.14 -24.01
CA PHE A 237 -8.71 3.90 -22.84
C PHE A 237 -7.19 4.05 -22.73
N ILE A 238 -6.42 3.70 -23.77
CA ILE A 238 -4.94 3.68 -23.71
C ILE A 238 -4.37 5.03 -23.25
N PHE A 239 -4.73 6.13 -23.92
CA PHE A 239 -4.23 7.46 -23.55
C PHE A 239 -4.72 7.91 -22.18
N LEU A 240 -5.97 7.60 -21.83
CA LEU A 240 -6.53 7.93 -20.52
C LEU A 240 -5.77 7.20 -19.41
N LEU A 241 -5.47 5.91 -19.59
CA LEU A 241 -4.76 5.11 -18.61
C LEU A 241 -3.31 5.59 -18.44
N GLY A 242 -2.61 5.87 -19.55
CA GLY A 242 -1.28 6.48 -19.51
C GLY A 242 -1.29 7.84 -18.78
N PHE A 243 -2.30 8.67 -19.06
CA PHE A 243 -2.51 9.94 -18.36
C PHE A 243 -2.73 9.75 -16.85
N LEU A 244 -3.66 8.88 -16.46
CA LEU A 244 -4.01 8.66 -15.05
C LEU A 244 -2.86 8.05 -14.25
N LEU A 245 -2.12 7.08 -14.82
CA LEU A 245 -0.91 6.54 -14.19
C LEU A 245 0.12 7.65 -13.93
N SER A 246 0.35 8.52 -14.92
CA SER A 246 1.36 9.58 -14.86
C SER A 246 0.94 10.73 -13.94
N PHE A 247 -0.31 11.17 -14.06
CA PHE A 247 -0.91 12.21 -13.23
C PHE A 247 -1.01 11.75 -11.78
N GLY A 248 -1.49 10.52 -11.55
CA GLY A 248 -1.55 9.90 -10.24
C GLY A 248 -0.17 9.82 -9.60
N ALA A 249 0.85 9.37 -10.34
CA ALA A 249 2.21 9.28 -9.84
C ALA A 249 2.76 10.62 -9.34
N LEU A 250 2.67 11.66 -10.17
CA LEU A 250 3.18 12.99 -9.82
C LEU A 250 2.34 13.67 -8.74
N THR A 251 1.03 13.41 -8.70
CA THR A 251 0.17 13.90 -7.63
C THR A 251 0.48 13.20 -6.31
N GLY A 252 0.76 11.89 -6.32
CA GLY A 252 1.22 11.14 -5.15
C GLY A 252 2.49 11.73 -4.55
N ASP A 253 3.48 12.05 -5.39
CA ASP A 253 4.71 12.71 -4.95
C ASP A 253 4.50 14.14 -4.43
N LEU A 254 3.54 14.90 -4.98
CA LEU A 254 3.12 16.19 -4.42
C LEU A 254 2.45 16.04 -3.05
N VAL A 255 1.53 15.08 -2.90
CA VAL A 255 0.85 14.78 -1.63
C VAL A 255 1.86 14.41 -0.55
N LYS A 256 2.80 13.52 -0.87
CA LYS A 256 3.89 13.18 0.04
C LYS A 256 4.75 14.39 0.38
N SER A 257 5.07 15.24 -0.60
CA SER A 257 5.86 16.46 -0.36
C SER A 257 5.16 17.44 0.57
N TYR A 258 3.84 17.58 0.45
CA TYR A 258 3.00 18.33 1.38
C TYR A 258 3.09 17.79 2.81
N PHE A 259 2.93 16.47 3.00
CA PHE A 259 3.04 15.87 4.32
C PHE A 259 4.45 16.03 4.92
N LYS A 260 5.52 15.91 4.12
CA LYS A 260 6.89 16.20 4.56
C LYS A 260 7.03 17.62 5.12
N ARG A 261 6.41 18.62 4.47
CA ARG A 261 6.42 20.02 4.98
C ARG A 261 5.70 20.12 6.32
N LYS A 262 4.54 19.46 6.46
CA LYS A 262 3.71 19.51 7.68
C LYS A 262 4.40 18.91 8.91
N ILE A 263 5.24 17.90 8.71
CA ILE A 263 6.01 17.27 9.80
C ILE A 263 7.43 17.84 9.96
N GLY A 264 7.76 18.93 9.26
CA GLY A 264 9.01 19.68 9.46
C GLY A 264 10.26 19.07 8.82
N ILE A 265 10.16 17.96 8.08
CA ILE A 265 11.27 17.42 7.26
C ILE A 265 11.63 18.49 6.23
N LYS A 266 12.89 18.74 5.86
CA LYS A 266 13.25 19.75 4.84
C LYS A 266 13.24 19.21 3.42
N GLU A 267 13.31 20.10 2.43
CA GLU A 267 13.46 19.70 1.03
C GLU A 267 14.80 18.99 0.83
N GLY A 268 14.79 17.89 0.08
CA GLY A 268 15.97 17.05 -0.16
C GLY A 268 16.31 16.08 0.97
N GLU A 269 15.69 16.20 2.15
CA GLU A 269 15.82 15.19 3.21
C GLU A 269 14.96 13.97 2.88
N GLY A 270 15.48 12.76 3.08
CA GLY A 270 14.78 11.51 2.82
C GLY A 270 13.72 11.17 3.89
N TRP A 271 12.64 10.53 3.46
CA TRP A 271 11.52 10.03 4.25
C TRP A 271 11.13 8.64 3.75
N VAL A 272 11.96 7.66 4.11
CA VAL A 272 11.78 6.24 3.76
C VAL A 272 10.68 5.63 4.63
N PRO A 273 9.78 4.78 4.09
CA PRO A 273 9.71 4.30 2.71
C PRO A 273 8.87 5.19 1.77
N TRP A 274 8.28 6.27 2.29
CA TRP A 274 7.30 7.09 1.56
C TRP A 274 7.86 7.72 0.29
N ASP A 275 9.12 8.15 0.29
CA ASP A 275 9.79 8.67 -0.92
C ASP A 275 9.95 7.61 -2.04
N GLN A 276 9.79 6.32 -1.73
CA GLN A 276 9.92 5.23 -2.70
C GLN A 276 8.59 4.71 -3.24
N ILE A 277 7.49 4.86 -2.49
CA ILE A 277 6.20 4.21 -2.81
C ILE A 277 5.06 5.20 -3.12
N ASP A 278 5.22 6.48 -2.79
CA ASP A 278 4.24 7.55 -2.99
C ASP A 278 3.69 7.64 -4.41
N TYR A 279 4.56 7.64 -5.42
CA TYR A 279 4.17 7.75 -6.82
C TYR A 279 3.47 6.48 -7.30
N VAL A 280 3.83 5.31 -6.76
CA VAL A 280 3.14 4.05 -7.04
C VAL A 280 1.72 4.10 -6.47
N LEU A 281 1.58 4.51 -5.21
CA LEU A 281 0.27 4.66 -4.56
C LEU A 281 -0.60 5.66 -5.30
N GLY A 282 -0.05 6.82 -5.67
CA GLY A 282 -0.78 7.83 -6.44
C GLY A 282 -1.26 7.31 -7.79
N ALA A 283 -0.42 6.55 -8.51
CA ALA A 283 -0.80 5.92 -9.77
C ALA A 283 -1.93 4.91 -9.58
N ILE A 284 -1.81 3.99 -8.61
CA ILE A 284 -2.83 2.96 -8.32
C ILE A 284 -4.16 3.61 -7.93
N ILE A 285 -4.16 4.62 -7.06
CA ILE A 285 -5.38 5.33 -6.65
C ILE A 285 -6.08 5.98 -7.85
N ALA A 286 -5.31 6.62 -8.74
CA ALA A 286 -5.86 7.31 -9.91
C ALA A 286 -6.49 6.34 -10.93
N THR A 287 -6.04 5.09 -10.98
CA THR A 287 -6.48 4.09 -11.96
C THR A 287 -7.36 2.99 -11.36
N TYR A 288 -7.53 2.93 -10.04
CA TYR A 288 -8.18 1.82 -9.33
C TYR A 288 -9.56 1.40 -9.88
N PHE A 289 -10.36 2.38 -10.31
CA PHE A 289 -11.71 2.13 -10.85
C PHE A 289 -11.74 1.76 -12.33
N ILE A 290 -10.61 1.89 -13.03
CA ILE A 290 -10.48 1.65 -14.47
C ILE A 290 -9.66 0.39 -14.71
N TYR A 291 -8.57 0.22 -13.95
CA TYR A 291 -7.69 -0.93 -14.04
C TYR A 291 -8.07 -1.98 -12.99
N ASP A 292 -8.19 -3.23 -13.43
CA ASP A 292 -8.53 -4.35 -12.56
C ASP A 292 -7.27 -4.88 -11.87
N TYR A 293 -6.94 -4.30 -10.72
CA TYR A 293 -5.79 -4.73 -9.93
C TYR A 293 -6.17 -5.90 -9.04
N SER A 294 -5.46 -7.02 -9.18
CA SER A 294 -5.38 -7.98 -8.08
C SER A 294 -4.53 -7.41 -6.93
N PHE A 295 -4.77 -7.88 -5.71
CA PHE A 295 -3.98 -7.53 -4.54
C PHE A 295 -2.50 -7.86 -4.74
N LYS A 296 -2.21 -9.00 -5.36
CA LYS A 296 -0.85 -9.38 -5.78
C LYS A 296 -0.22 -8.35 -6.72
N ASN A 297 -0.97 -7.82 -7.69
CA ASN A 297 -0.47 -6.76 -8.57
C ASN A 297 -0.08 -5.53 -7.75
N ILE A 298 -0.93 -5.09 -6.83
CA ILE A 298 -0.67 -3.92 -5.97
C ILE A 298 0.61 -4.12 -5.16
N VAL A 299 0.74 -5.26 -4.47
CA VAL A 299 1.92 -5.59 -3.66
C VAL A 299 3.19 -5.62 -4.52
N LEU A 300 3.17 -6.30 -5.67
CA LEU A 300 4.33 -6.35 -6.56
C LEU A 300 4.67 -4.98 -7.14
N MET A 301 3.70 -4.17 -7.53
CA MET A 301 3.94 -2.81 -8.03
C MET A 301 4.60 -1.93 -6.97
N LEU A 302 4.18 -2.04 -5.69
CA LEU A 302 4.82 -1.31 -4.59
C LEU A 302 6.28 -1.75 -4.38
N ILE A 303 6.55 -3.06 -4.43
CA ILE A 303 7.91 -3.62 -4.29
C ILE A 303 8.78 -3.19 -5.47
N ILE A 304 8.33 -3.44 -6.70
CA ILE A 304 9.06 -3.11 -7.93
C ILE A 304 9.31 -1.61 -8.00
N GLY A 305 8.28 -0.79 -7.79
CA GLY A 305 8.40 0.66 -7.82
C GLY A 305 9.34 1.19 -6.75
N GLY A 306 9.25 0.65 -5.53
CA GLY A 306 10.15 1.03 -4.45
C GLY A 306 11.62 0.71 -4.74
N ILE A 307 11.90 -0.49 -5.26
CA ILE A 307 13.24 -0.90 -5.70
C ILE A 307 13.74 0.00 -6.83
N MET A 308 12.91 0.22 -7.87
CA MET A 308 13.28 1.03 -9.02
C MET A 308 13.57 2.49 -8.63
N SER A 309 12.74 3.07 -7.75
CA SER A 309 12.97 4.40 -7.20
C SER A 309 14.29 4.47 -6.43
N ALA A 310 14.55 3.52 -5.53
CA ALA A 310 15.81 3.48 -4.77
C ALA A 310 17.04 3.33 -5.67
N LEU A 311 16.97 2.47 -6.69
CA LEU A 311 18.04 2.31 -7.69
C LEU A 311 18.26 3.58 -8.50
N ALA A 312 17.19 4.25 -8.93
CA ALA A 312 17.26 5.49 -9.70
C ALA A 312 17.92 6.62 -8.90
N HIS A 313 17.55 6.80 -7.62
CA HIS A 313 18.20 7.78 -6.74
C HIS A 313 19.68 7.48 -6.56
N ARG A 314 20.02 6.22 -6.27
CA ARG A 314 21.43 5.81 -6.13
C ARG A 314 22.23 6.05 -7.40
N PHE A 315 21.66 5.74 -8.57
CA PHE A 315 22.30 6.00 -9.86
C PHE A 315 22.50 7.50 -10.08
N ALA A 316 21.47 8.32 -9.89
CA ALA A 316 21.54 9.78 -10.04
C ALA A 316 22.59 10.42 -9.13
N TYR A 317 22.77 9.89 -7.91
CA TYR A 317 23.84 10.29 -6.99
C TYR A 317 25.22 9.95 -7.54
N LEU A 318 25.42 8.73 -8.05
CA LEU A 318 26.71 8.29 -8.61
C LEU A 318 27.16 9.13 -9.80
N ILE A 319 26.21 9.57 -10.64
CA ILE A 319 26.47 10.44 -11.80
C ILE A 319 26.41 11.95 -11.46
N LYS A 320 26.31 12.30 -10.18
CA LYS A 320 26.33 13.68 -9.66
C LYS A 320 25.22 14.59 -10.21
N ILE A 321 24.05 14.01 -10.51
CA ILE A 321 22.84 14.77 -10.82
C ILE A 321 22.15 15.25 -9.54
N ILE A 322 22.23 14.46 -8.46
CA ILE A 322 21.70 14.79 -7.13
C ILE A 322 22.77 14.67 -6.05
N ASN A 323 22.57 15.35 -4.93
CA ASN A 323 23.54 15.41 -3.82
C ASN A 323 23.23 14.42 -2.68
N THR A 324 22.07 13.74 -2.72
CA THR A 324 21.64 12.78 -1.70
C THR A 324 21.56 11.37 -2.27
N LYS A 325 21.82 10.36 -1.43
CA LYS A 325 21.84 8.95 -1.84
C LYS A 325 20.45 8.30 -1.91
N TRP A 326 19.44 8.94 -1.31
CA TRP A 326 18.11 8.39 -1.07
C TRP A 326 17.04 9.43 -1.34
#